data_AF-A0A8J8D0P9-F1
#
_entry.id   AF-A0A8J8D0P9-F1
#
_cell.length_a   1.000
_cell.length_b   1.000
_cell.length_c   1.000
_cell.angle_alpha   90.00
_cell.angle_beta   90.00
_cell.angle_gamma   90.00
#
_symmetry.space_group_name_H-M   'P 1'
#
loop_
_entity.id
_entity.type
_entity.pdbx_description
1 polymer ?
#
loop_
_entity_poly.entity_id
_entity_poly.type
_entity_poly.pdbx_seq_one_letter_code
_entity_poly.pdbx_strand_id
1 'polypeptide(L)'
;MDRGPRRRLIAVVVAGLVPWTVVLIGKELTLVFSFGLFNTNPPELLSVYSYFIRFTSALPQFIESWGSGVLLYAFALASAVAGVVWREDVRVTALALAGAGLTQFPVFLGFNRRLNYVAVPVGSLVLLIVVWWYYLPAIRADTATR
;
A
#
# COMPACT_ATOMS: atom_id res chain seq x y z
N MET A 1 5.89 23.77 8.14
CA MET A 1 5.03 23.33 7.01
C MET A 1 3.79 22.69 7.60
N ASP A 2 2.63 23.33 7.44
CA ASP A 2 1.38 22.85 8.02
C ASP A 2 0.99 21.50 7.39
N ARG A 3 0.93 20.45 8.20
CA ARG A 3 0.53 19.09 7.79
C ARG A 3 -0.95 18.84 8.07
N GLY A 4 -1.81 19.76 7.61
CA GLY A 4 -3.27 19.66 7.83
C GLY A 4 -3.90 18.41 7.18
N PRO A 5 -5.15 18.07 7.55
CA PRO A 5 -5.82 16.83 7.12
C PRO A 5 -5.83 16.60 5.61
N ARG A 6 -6.04 17.67 4.81
CA ARG A 6 -6.01 17.58 3.33
C ARG A 6 -4.66 17.14 2.78
N ARG A 7 -3.55 17.64 3.33
CA ARG A 7 -2.20 17.23 2.90
C ARG A 7 -1.89 15.79 3.30
N ARG A 8 -2.37 15.34 4.47
CA ARG A 8 -2.27 13.93 4.87
C ARG A 8 -3.04 13.02 3.91
N LEU A 9 -4.28 13.38 3.58
CA LEU A 9 -5.08 12.64 2.60
C LEU A 9 -4.36 12.55 1.24
N ILE A 10 -3.83 13.66 0.73
CA ILE A 10 -3.05 13.66 -0.52
C ILE A 10 -1.85 12.71 -0.42
N ALA A 11 -1.11 12.72 0.68
CA ALA A 11 0.02 11.81 0.88
C ALA A 11 -0.41 10.34 0.86
N VAL A 12 -1.54 10.00 1.49
CA VAL A 12 -2.11 8.64 1.47
C VAL A 12 -2.51 8.24 0.05
N VAL A 13 -3.25 9.10 -0.65
CA VAL A 13 -3.69 8.86 -2.04
C VAL A 13 -2.50 8.62 -2.96
N VAL A 14 -1.47 9.49 -2.90
CA VAL A 14 -0.25 9.33 -3.71
C VAL A 14 0.45 8.01 -3.38
N ALA A 15 0.52 7.62 -2.10
CA ALA A 15 1.11 6.35 -1.69
C ALA A 15 0.32 5.12 -2.19
N GLY A 16 -0.98 5.24 -2.42
CA GLY A 16 -1.78 4.17 -3.06
C GLY A 16 -1.65 4.11 -4.58
N LEU A 17 -1.34 5.23 -5.23
CA LEU A 17 -1.23 5.35 -6.68
C LEU A 17 0.13 4.92 -7.24
N VAL A 18 1.18 4.95 -6.42
CA VAL A 18 2.49 4.39 -6.83
C VAL A 18 2.43 2.86 -6.91
N PRO A 19 3.25 2.23 -7.76
CA PRO A 19 3.38 0.78 -7.75
C PRO A 19 3.93 0.35 -6.39
N TRP A 20 3.23 -0.58 -5.75
CA TRP A 20 3.64 -1.13 -4.46
C TRP A 20 4.74 -2.17 -4.59
N THR A 21 4.66 -3.00 -5.62
CA THR A 21 5.75 -3.90 -5.98
C THR A 21 5.96 -3.83 -7.48
N VAL A 22 7.19 -3.66 -7.90
CA VAL A 22 7.59 -3.78 -9.31
C VAL A 22 8.15 -5.18 -9.50
N VAL A 23 7.59 -5.96 -10.42
CA VAL A 23 7.99 -7.35 -10.68
C VAL A 23 8.43 -7.48 -12.12
N LEU A 24 9.67 -7.91 -12.33
CA LEU A 24 10.20 -8.30 -13.64
C LEU A 24 10.18 -9.83 -13.73
N ILE A 25 9.51 -10.36 -14.75
CA ILE A 25 9.33 -11.79 -15.01
C ILE A 25 10.02 -12.09 -16.34
N GLY A 26 11.27 -12.56 -16.29
CA GLY A 26 12.12 -12.65 -17.49
C GLY A 26 12.35 -11.26 -18.11
N LYS A 27 11.61 -10.94 -19.19
CA LYS A 27 11.65 -9.63 -19.87
C LYS A 27 10.37 -8.82 -19.68
N GLU A 28 9.35 -9.40 -19.05
CA GLU A 28 8.04 -8.77 -18.89
C GLU A 28 7.93 -8.01 -17.57
N LEU A 29 7.38 -6.81 -17.61
CA LEU A 29 7.22 -5.96 -16.42
C LEU A 29 5.76 -5.98 -15.96
N THR A 30 5.55 -6.31 -14.69
CA THR A 30 4.26 -6.27 -13.99
C THR A 30 4.36 -5.32 -12.80
N LEU A 31 3.41 -4.40 -12.69
CA LEU A 31 3.29 -3.45 -11.59
C LEU A 31 2.15 -3.88 -10.67
N VAL A 32 2.45 -4.12 -9.41
CA VAL A 32 1.46 -4.43 -8.36
C VAL A 32 1.07 -3.13 -7.69
N PHE A 33 -0.18 -2.70 -7.81
CA PHE A 33 -0.73 -1.51 -7.16
C PHE A 33 -1.64 -1.87 -5.98
N SER A 34 -2.11 -0.86 -5.25
CA SER A 34 -3.16 -1.02 -4.24
C SER A 34 -4.53 -1.42 -4.83
N PHE A 35 -4.74 -1.22 -6.14
CA PHE A 35 -6.03 -1.45 -6.81
C PHE A 35 -5.99 -2.53 -7.91
N GLY A 36 -4.81 -3.05 -8.25
CA GLY A 36 -4.69 -4.12 -9.25
C GLY A 36 -3.26 -4.43 -9.68
N LEU A 37 -3.13 -5.38 -10.59
CA LEU A 37 -1.90 -5.78 -11.26
C LEU A 37 -1.94 -5.23 -12.68
N PHE A 38 -0.89 -4.53 -13.09
CA PHE A 38 -0.77 -4.02 -14.44
C PHE A 38 0.40 -4.70 -15.15
N ASN A 39 0.08 -5.55 -16.14
CA ASN A 39 1.07 -6.08 -17.07
C ASN A 39 1.36 -5.04 -18.14
N THR A 40 2.60 -4.95 -18.59
CA THR A 40 3.02 -3.99 -19.63
C THR A 40 3.03 -4.59 -21.03
N ASN A 41 2.98 -5.92 -21.15
CA ASN A 41 3.02 -6.61 -22.44
C ASN A 41 2.35 -8.00 -22.36
N PRO A 42 1.14 -8.17 -22.94
CA PRO A 42 0.29 -7.08 -23.42
C PRO A 42 -0.12 -6.14 -22.27
N PRO A 43 -0.35 -4.83 -22.53
CA PRO A 43 -0.88 -3.91 -21.53
C PRO A 43 -2.25 -4.37 -21.02
N GLU A 44 -2.33 -4.78 -19.76
CA GLU A 44 -3.57 -5.28 -19.16
C GLU A 44 -3.63 -4.95 -17.67
N LEU A 45 -4.75 -4.40 -17.22
CA LEU A 45 -5.03 -4.16 -15.81
C LEU A 45 -5.98 -5.23 -15.25
N LEU A 46 -5.48 -6.04 -14.33
CA LEU A 46 -6.25 -6.99 -13.57
C LEU A 46 -6.56 -6.39 -12.19
N SER A 47 -7.81 -6.01 -11.94
CA SER A 47 -8.22 -5.38 -10.68
C SER A 47 -8.10 -6.35 -9.49
N VAL A 48 -7.94 -5.80 -8.27
CA VAL A 48 -7.95 -6.59 -7.02
C VAL A 48 -9.22 -7.44 -6.90
N TYR A 49 -10.38 -6.89 -7.25
CA TYR A 49 -11.65 -7.62 -7.24
C TYR A 49 -11.63 -8.80 -8.21
N SER A 50 -11.21 -8.58 -9.45
CA SER A 50 -11.09 -9.65 -10.44
C SER A 50 -10.11 -10.72 -9.97
N TYR A 51 -8.97 -10.30 -9.44
CA TYR A 51 -7.93 -11.19 -8.94
C TYR A 51 -8.45 -12.07 -7.79
N PHE A 52 -8.89 -11.48 -6.68
CA PHE A 52 -9.22 -12.27 -5.48
C PHE A 52 -10.62 -12.89 -5.49
N ILE A 53 -11.60 -12.25 -6.13
CA ILE A 53 -13.01 -12.65 -6.01
C ILE A 53 -13.52 -13.36 -7.26
N ARG A 54 -13.14 -12.90 -8.45
CA ARG A 54 -13.68 -13.45 -9.70
C ARG A 54 -12.95 -14.69 -10.19
N PHE A 55 -11.62 -14.69 -10.10
CA PHE A 55 -10.80 -15.68 -10.81
C PHE A 55 -10.10 -16.70 -9.91
N THR A 56 -10.23 -16.62 -8.58
CA THR A 56 -9.38 -17.45 -7.72
C THR A 56 -10.10 -18.46 -6.84
N SER A 57 -9.66 -19.72 -6.95
CA SER A 57 -9.94 -20.83 -6.03
C SER A 57 -8.74 -21.21 -5.11
N ALA A 58 -7.49 -20.92 -5.49
CA ALA A 58 -6.30 -21.11 -4.63
C ALA A 58 -5.15 -20.14 -5.00
N LEU A 59 -4.62 -19.39 -4.03
CA LEU A 59 -3.51 -18.44 -4.20
C LEU A 59 -2.24 -18.92 -3.49
N PRO A 60 -1.04 -18.59 -4.02
CA PRO A 60 0.18 -18.69 -3.23
C PRO A 60 0.06 -17.80 -1.98
N GLN A 61 0.29 -18.35 -0.80
CA GLN A 61 0.11 -17.64 0.48
C GLN A 61 0.79 -16.26 0.55
N PHE A 62 1.94 -16.07 -0.10
CA PHE A 62 2.63 -14.77 -0.09
C PHE A 62 1.84 -13.65 -0.78
N ILE A 63 0.99 -13.96 -1.77
CA ILE A 63 0.18 -12.94 -2.47
C ILE A 63 -1.08 -12.58 -1.69
N GLU A 64 -1.55 -13.45 -0.79
CA GLU A 64 -2.62 -13.12 0.15
C GLU A 64 -2.21 -11.95 1.07
N SER A 65 -0.91 -11.83 1.36
CA SER A 65 -0.36 -10.69 2.11
C SER A 65 -0.60 -9.37 1.36
N TRP A 66 -0.54 -9.36 0.02
CA TRP A 66 -0.91 -8.16 -0.75
C TRP A 66 -2.38 -7.79 -0.53
N GLY A 67 -3.29 -8.76 -0.54
CA GLY A 67 -4.72 -8.54 -0.24
C GLY A 67 -4.94 -7.91 1.15
N SER A 68 -4.28 -8.44 2.18
CA SER A 68 -4.29 -7.84 3.53
C SER A 68 -3.77 -6.40 3.53
N GLY A 69 -2.71 -6.13 2.75
CA GLY A 69 -2.17 -4.78 2.56
C GLY A 69 -3.18 -3.82 1.94
N VAL A 70 -3.91 -4.26 0.92
CA VAL A 70 -4.97 -3.46 0.28
C VAL A 70 -6.08 -3.11 1.28
N LEU A 71 -6.51 -4.06 2.10
CA LEU A 71 -7.53 -3.81 3.13
C LEU A 71 -7.04 -2.80 4.19
N LEU A 72 -5.80 -2.96 4.66
CA LEU A 72 -5.18 -2.02 5.61
C LEU A 72 -5.03 -0.62 5.01
N TYR A 73 -4.63 -0.51 3.75
CA TYR A 73 -4.57 0.76 3.05
C TYR A 73 -5.95 1.39 2.84
N ALA A 74 -6.96 0.60 2.47
CA ALA A 74 -8.33 1.09 2.34
C ALA A 74 -8.85 1.64 3.68
N PHE A 75 -8.55 0.97 4.78
CA PHE A 75 -8.87 1.45 6.13
C PHE A 75 -8.13 2.74 6.48
N ALA A 76 -6.84 2.84 6.17
CA ALA A 76 -6.07 4.08 6.33
C ALA A 76 -6.64 5.24 5.50
N LEU A 77 -6.99 4.98 4.24
CA LEU A 77 -7.58 5.96 3.34
C LEU A 77 -8.93 6.45 3.86
N ALA A 78 -9.79 5.54 4.32
CA ALA A 78 -11.06 5.90 4.95
C ALA A 78 -10.87 6.77 6.20
N SER A 79 -9.89 6.44 7.05
CA SER A 79 -9.55 7.24 8.23
C SER A 79 -9.04 8.64 7.87
N ALA A 80 -8.18 8.76 6.85
CA ALA A 80 -7.69 10.05 6.36
C ALA A 80 -8.81 10.90 5.72
N VAL A 81 -9.75 10.28 5.00
CA VAL A 81 -10.96 10.96 4.48
C VAL A 81 -11.82 11.47 5.63
N ALA A 82 -12.04 10.65 6.66
CA ALA A 82 -12.74 11.08 7.87
C ALA A 82 -12.05 12.29 8.53
N GLY A 83 -10.73 12.39 8.45
CA GLY A 83 -9.98 13.58 8.89
C GLY A 83 -10.28 14.88 8.17
N VAL A 84 -10.68 14.81 6.90
CA VAL A 84 -11.06 15.99 6.11
C VAL A 84 -12.51 16.39 6.36
N VAL A 85 -13.40 15.40 6.54
CA VAL A 85 -14.85 15.62 6.68
C VAL A 85 -15.26 15.87 8.14
N TRP A 86 -14.60 15.22 9.09
CA TRP A 86 -14.95 15.24 10.49
C TRP A 86 -13.74 15.20 11.42
N ARG A 87 -13.22 14.02 11.76
CA ARG A 87 -12.10 13.81 12.68
C ARG A 87 -11.29 12.59 12.26
N GLU A 88 -9.97 12.69 12.44
CA GLU A 88 -9.01 11.61 12.20
C GLU A 88 -8.39 11.18 13.52
N ASP A 89 -8.28 9.87 13.76
CA ASP A 89 -7.26 9.36 14.67
C ASP A 89 -6.00 9.05 13.85
N VAL A 90 -5.01 9.92 14.00
CA VAL A 90 -3.74 9.87 13.27
C VAL A 90 -2.95 8.60 13.61
N ARG A 91 -3.13 8.04 14.82
CA ARG A 91 -2.45 6.80 15.25
C ARG A 91 -3.01 5.60 14.51
N VAL A 92 -4.33 5.55 14.35
CA VAL A 92 -5.03 4.49 13.61
C VAL A 92 -4.62 4.52 12.14
N THR A 93 -4.62 5.70 11.52
CA THR A 93 -4.19 5.86 10.12
C THR A 93 -2.72 5.43 9.95
N ALA A 94 -1.84 5.86 10.86
CA ALA A 94 -0.43 5.50 10.83
C ALA A 94 -0.19 3.99 10.97
N LEU A 95 -0.88 3.36 11.92
CA LEU A 95 -0.78 1.91 12.17
C LEU A 95 -1.23 1.12 10.95
N ALA A 96 -2.34 1.53 10.33
CA ALA A 96 -2.88 0.90 9.14
C ALA A 96 -1.93 1.03 7.93
N LEU A 97 -1.36 2.22 7.69
CA LEU A 97 -0.36 2.42 6.63
C LEU A 97 0.93 1.63 6.88
N ALA A 98 1.41 1.61 8.13
CA ALA A 98 2.60 0.85 8.50
C ALA A 98 2.36 -0.65 8.27
N GLY A 99 1.22 -1.16 8.73
CA GLY A 99 0.79 -2.54 8.46
C GLY A 99 0.74 -2.84 6.97
N ALA A 100 0.10 -1.98 6.18
CA ALA A 100 0.05 -2.13 4.72
C ALA A 100 1.46 -2.19 4.10
N GLY A 101 2.38 -1.32 4.52
CA GLY A 101 3.77 -1.35 4.06
C GLY A 101 4.50 -2.64 4.45
N LEU A 102 4.28 -3.15 5.67
CA LEU A 102 4.90 -4.38 6.14
C LEU A 102 4.35 -5.63 5.43
N THR A 103 3.09 -5.62 4.99
CA THR A 103 2.50 -6.76 4.26
C THR A 103 3.15 -7.06 2.90
N GLN A 104 3.89 -6.11 2.30
CA GLN A 104 4.56 -6.38 1.03
C GLN A 104 5.89 -7.14 1.19
N PHE A 105 6.42 -7.29 2.41
CA PHE A 105 7.64 -8.08 2.61
C PHE A 105 7.47 -9.55 2.19
N PRO A 106 6.40 -10.26 2.61
CA PRO A 106 6.09 -11.59 2.07
C PRO A 106 5.97 -11.60 0.54
N VAL A 107 5.33 -10.59 -0.04
CA VAL A 107 5.13 -10.47 -1.51
C VAL A 107 6.48 -10.38 -2.23
N PHE A 108 7.32 -9.46 -1.78
CA PHE A 108 8.68 -9.26 -2.26
C PHE A 108 9.54 -10.52 -2.15
N LEU A 109 9.55 -11.17 -0.98
CA LEU A 109 10.32 -12.39 -0.76
C LEU A 109 9.76 -13.56 -1.59
N GLY A 110 8.44 -13.67 -1.68
CA GLY A 110 7.75 -14.72 -2.43
C GLY A 110 8.05 -14.68 -3.92
N PHE A 111 8.07 -13.48 -4.52
CA PHE A 111 8.46 -13.33 -5.92
C PHE A 111 9.96 -13.58 -6.13
N ASN A 112 10.86 -13.01 -5.32
CA ASN A 112 12.30 -13.19 -5.51
C ASN A 112 12.81 -14.63 -5.24
N ARG A 113 12.01 -15.49 -4.61
CA ARG A 113 12.30 -16.92 -4.47
C ARG A 113 12.00 -17.74 -5.73
N ARG A 114 11.30 -17.16 -6.71
CA ARG A 114 10.94 -17.84 -7.97
C ARG A 114 12.03 -17.62 -9.01
N LEU A 115 12.32 -18.65 -9.80
CA LEU A 115 13.26 -18.55 -10.92
C LEU A 115 12.75 -17.55 -11.96
N ASN A 116 13.64 -16.67 -12.43
CA ASN A 116 13.35 -15.59 -13.41
C ASN A 116 12.45 -14.45 -12.90
N TYR A 117 12.30 -14.30 -11.59
CA TYR A 117 11.57 -13.17 -10.99
C TYR A 117 12.54 -12.24 -10.27
N VAL A 118 12.38 -10.94 -10.50
CA VAL A 118 13.00 -9.89 -9.69
C VAL A 118 11.90 -8.97 -9.22
N ALA A 119 11.71 -8.85 -7.90
CA ALA A 119 10.69 -7.98 -7.33
C ALA A 119 11.30 -6.90 -6.44
N VAL A 120 10.77 -5.68 -6.50
CA VAL A 120 11.22 -4.52 -5.71
C VAL A 120 10.02 -3.92 -4.96
N PRO A 121 10.04 -3.79 -3.62
CA PRO A 121 8.90 -3.37 -2.80
C PRO A 121 8.84 -1.85 -2.67
N VAL A 122 8.56 -1.17 -3.79
CA VAL A 122 8.52 0.31 -3.86
C VAL A 122 7.49 0.91 -2.89
N GLY A 123 6.30 0.32 -2.80
CA GLY A 123 5.21 0.77 -1.92
C GLY A 123 5.49 0.60 -0.45
N SER A 124 6.19 -0.46 -0.02
CA SER A 124 6.59 -0.58 1.38
C SER A 124 7.38 0.63 1.82
N LEU A 125 8.38 1.01 1.02
CA LEU A 125 9.21 2.16 1.32
C LEU A 125 8.38 3.44 1.34
N VAL A 126 7.54 3.67 0.32
CA VAL A 126 6.70 4.86 0.24
C VAL A 126 5.72 4.96 1.41
N LEU A 127 5.01 3.87 1.75
CA LEU A 127 4.05 3.83 2.85
C LEU A 127 4.73 4.09 4.20
N LEU A 128 5.86 3.44 4.46
CA LEU A 128 6.63 3.63 5.70
C LEU A 128 7.24 5.03 5.79
N ILE A 129 7.69 5.60 4.67
CA ILE A 129 8.16 6.99 4.59
C ILE A 129 7.02 7.97 4.90
N VAL A 130 5.81 7.73 4.37
CA VAL A 130 4.63 8.56 4.70
C VAL A 130 4.34 8.50 6.19
N VAL A 131 4.36 7.31 6.80
CA VAL A 131 4.20 7.15 8.25
C VAL A 131 5.28 7.95 9.00
N TRP A 132 6.54 7.79 8.62
CA TRP A 132 7.68 8.42 9.26
C TRP A 132 7.66 9.96 9.16
N TRP A 133 7.41 10.52 7.97
CA TRP A 133 7.51 11.97 7.73
C TRP A 133 6.22 12.76 8.01
N TYR A 134 5.04 12.15 7.86
CA TYR A 134 3.76 12.84 8.08
C TYR A 134 3.12 12.47 9.41
N TYR A 135 3.05 11.18 9.73
CA TYR A 135 2.25 10.70 10.85
C TYR A 135 3.00 10.71 12.19
N LEU A 136 4.27 10.29 12.23
CA LEU A 136 5.03 10.31 13.50
C LEU A 136 5.14 11.72 14.11
N PRO A 137 5.43 12.80 13.35
CA PRO A 137 5.44 14.15 13.92
C PRO A 137 4.06 14.58 14.42
N ALA A 138 2.98 14.22 13.71
CA ALA A 138 1.62 14.56 14.10
C ALA A 138 1.18 13.83 15.39
N ILE A 139 1.57 12.56 15.56
CA ILE A 139 1.32 11.79 16.78
C ILE A 139 2.08 12.39 17.98
N ARG A 140 3.34 12.81 17.76
CA ARG A 140 4.15 13.46 18.81
C ARG A 140 3.52 14.79 19.26
N ALA A 141 3.04 15.59 18.30
CA ALA A 141 2.36 16.85 18.60
C ALA A 141 1.07 16.65 19.40
N ASP A 142 0.21 15.69 19.00
CA ASP A 142 -1.03 15.34 19.72
C ASP A 142 -0.76 14.87 21.17
N THR A 143 0.35 14.16 21.38
CA THR A 143 0.72 13.68 22.72
C THR A 143 1.25 14.82 23.61
N ALA A 144 1.94 15.81 23.04
CA ALA A 144 2.48 16.94 23.80
C ALA A 144 1.40 17.95 24.26
N THR A 145 0.21 17.91 23.67
CA THR A 145 -0.93 18.77 24.02
C THR A 145 -1.88 18.16 25.05
N ARG A 146 -1.62 16.92 25.50
CA ARG A 146 -2.37 16.25 26.58
C ARG A 146 -1.57 16.27 27.86
#